data_AF-A0A2D5ZB98-F1
#
_entry.id   AF-A0A2D5ZB98-F1
#
_cell.length_a   1.000
_cell.length_b   1.000
_cell.length_c   1.000
_cell.angle_alpha   90.00
_cell.angle_beta   90.00
_cell.angle_gamma   90.00
#
_symmetry.space_group_name_H-M   'P 1'
#
loop_
_entity.id
_entity.type
_entity.pdbx_description
1 polymer ?
#
loop_
_entity_poly.entity_id
_entity_poly.type
_entity_poly.pdbx_seq_one_letter_code
_entity_poly.pdbx_strand_id
1 'polypeptide(L)'
;MLQQARRPGVRLRLLATFQKVRHRYDLWRAICQAISIGILAAVPLTGLIQFDAWRGDHRLLFERVEVKPAIGGVLVGIVSLYVIVFLTNFAAGRIFCGWGCPVAQINRFGERAQREKSRWRMAGTLVVATVFNAALILSMFAWFVDLRVLWVGTSATLTAWSIVLAGLVSAYGHGRWWRWGFCKSACPIGLYYSIVSPAHWYGVHFRNESESCIECNACDRVCPVDLAPRDLMAPVEGQGLGASDAPGRNHCIECGDCVRACEWMMNAAGAEPVPLHLGYFRGPQCVVPEPSTPEPVGDQVDPANTRSPARPRP
;
A
#
# COMPACT_ATOMS: atom_id res chain seq x y z
N MET A 1 -20.11 15.63 -8.12
CA MET A 1 -20.99 14.54 -7.64
C MET A 1 -20.29 13.17 -7.44
N LEU A 2 -18.96 13.07 -7.40
CA LEU A 2 -18.22 11.78 -7.23
C LEU A 2 -17.34 11.74 -5.98
N GLN A 3 -17.91 12.07 -4.81
CA GLN A 3 -17.36 11.65 -3.53
C GLN A 3 -18.42 10.82 -2.81
N GLN A 4 -18.76 9.65 -3.36
CA GLN A 4 -19.37 8.61 -2.54
C GLN A 4 -18.35 8.28 -1.45
N ALA A 5 -18.63 8.77 -0.24
CA ALA A 5 -17.88 8.49 0.97
C ALA A 5 -17.43 7.02 0.97
N ARG A 6 -16.13 6.78 0.74
CA ARG A 6 -15.54 5.44 0.66
C ARG A 6 -15.63 4.81 2.05
N ARG A 7 -16.76 4.15 2.32
CA ARG A 7 -17.02 3.54 3.63
C ARG A 7 -16.01 2.42 3.84
N PRO A 8 -15.27 2.38 4.97
CA PRO A 8 -14.30 1.31 5.26
C PRO A 8 -14.89 -0.11 5.12
N GLY A 9 -16.18 -0.26 5.40
CA GLY A 9 -16.90 -1.54 5.27
C GLY A 9 -17.11 -2.03 3.82
N VAL A 10 -17.01 -1.17 2.81
CA VAL A 10 -17.11 -1.60 1.39
C VAL A 10 -15.81 -2.27 0.95
N ARG A 11 -14.66 -1.65 1.24
CA ARG A 11 -13.33 -2.23 0.97
C ARG A 11 -13.20 -3.64 1.56
N LEU A 12 -13.53 -3.80 2.85
CA LEU A 12 -13.40 -5.09 3.54
C LEU A 12 -14.28 -6.18 2.91
N ARG A 13 -15.50 -5.83 2.48
CA ARG A 13 -16.41 -6.75 1.78
C ARG A 13 -15.85 -7.18 0.42
N LEU A 14 -15.35 -6.24 -0.37
CA LEU A 14 -14.73 -6.55 -1.66
C LEU A 14 -13.48 -7.43 -1.50
N LEU A 15 -12.59 -7.07 -0.57
CA LEU A 15 -11.41 -7.89 -0.27
C LEU A 15 -11.82 -9.30 0.15
N ALA A 16 -12.84 -9.46 0.99
CA ALA A 16 -13.33 -10.77 1.45
C ALA A 16 -13.80 -11.65 0.28
N THR A 17 -14.25 -11.06 -0.81
CA THR A 17 -14.59 -11.78 -2.05
C THR A 17 -13.33 -12.08 -2.86
N PHE A 18 -12.52 -11.06 -3.19
CA PHE A 18 -11.40 -11.20 -4.13
C PHE A 18 -10.23 -12.02 -3.59
N GLN A 19 -10.05 -12.07 -2.27
CA GLN A 19 -8.97 -12.84 -1.65
C GLN A 19 -9.37 -14.27 -1.26
N LYS A 20 -10.54 -14.76 -1.71
CA LYS A 20 -10.85 -16.20 -1.66
C LYS A 20 -9.95 -16.99 -2.61
N VAL A 21 -9.58 -16.37 -3.74
CA VAL A 21 -8.65 -16.93 -4.73
C VAL A 21 -7.26 -16.36 -4.45
N ARG A 22 -6.25 -17.24 -4.46
CA ARG A 22 -4.85 -16.81 -4.34
C ARG A 22 -4.47 -16.05 -5.61
N HIS A 23 -3.79 -14.94 -5.43
CA HIS A 23 -3.24 -14.16 -6.53
C HIS A 23 -1.71 -14.21 -6.47
N ARG A 24 -1.06 -14.06 -7.64
CA ARG A 24 0.41 -13.95 -7.76
C ARG A 24 1.03 -12.93 -6.79
N TYR A 25 0.32 -11.84 -6.50
CA TYR A 25 0.80 -10.81 -5.57
C TYR A 25 0.89 -11.28 -4.12
N ASP A 26 0.15 -12.31 -3.70
CA ASP A 26 0.22 -12.80 -2.33
C ASP A 26 1.58 -13.44 -2.04
N LEU A 27 2.07 -14.26 -2.98
CA LEU A 27 3.39 -14.89 -2.88
C LEU A 27 4.51 -13.86 -2.95
N TRP A 28 4.48 -12.99 -3.96
CA TRP A 28 5.52 -11.97 -4.15
C TRP A 28 5.60 -10.99 -2.98
N ARG A 29 4.47 -10.60 -2.38
CA ARG A 29 4.50 -9.79 -1.14
C ARG A 29 5.11 -10.56 0.02
N ALA A 30 4.76 -11.84 0.20
CA ALA A 30 5.36 -12.65 1.26
C ALA A 30 6.88 -12.76 1.09
N ILE A 31 7.37 -12.93 -0.14
CA ILE A 31 8.80 -12.94 -0.47
C ILE A 31 9.44 -11.59 -0.14
N CYS A 32 8.89 -10.46 -0.63
CA CYS A 32 9.44 -9.13 -0.36
C CYS A 32 9.51 -8.80 1.13
N GLN A 33 8.48 -9.19 1.89
CA GLN A 33 8.43 -9.00 3.35
C GLN A 33 9.44 -9.89 4.07
N ALA A 34 9.57 -11.16 3.66
CA ALA A 34 10.57 -12.07 4.20
C ALA A 34 12.00 -11.58 3.94
N ILE A 35 12.27 -11.06 2.73
CA ILE A 35 13.56 -10.45 2.40
C ILE A 35 13.80 -9.21 3.26
N SER A 36 12.81 -8.33 3.43
CA SER A 36 12.93 -7.10 4.22
C SER A 36 13.25 -7.40 5.69
N ILE A 37 12.51 -8.33 6.31
CA ILE A 37 12.78 -8.79 7.68
C ILE A 37 14.13 -9.53 7.75
N GLY A 38 14.43 -10.37 6.77
CA GLY A 38 15.69 -11.12 6.71
C GLY A 38 16.91 -10.20 6.69
N ILE A 39 16.90 -9.15 5.86
CA ILE A 39 17.97 -8.15 5.81
C ILE A 39 18.05 -7.40 7.16
N LEU A 40 16.91 -6.95 7.70
CA LEU A 40 16.85 -6.24 8.96
C LEU A 40 17.40 -7.06 10.14
N ALA A 41 17.15 -8.37 10.14
CA ALA A 41 17.65 -9.31 11.15
C ALA A 41 19.13 -9.68 10.92
N ALA A 42 19.53 -9.92 9.66
CA ALA A 42 20.87 -10.40 9.35
C ALA A 42 21.96 -9.40 9.74
N VAL A 43 21.74 -8.09 9.54
CA VAL A 43 22.74 -7.05 9.85
C VAL A 43 23.22 -7.10 11.32
N PRO A 44 22.34 -7.03 12.34
CA PRO A 44 22.76 -7.13 13.73
C PRO A 44 23.14 -8.55 14.15
N LEU A 45 22.43 -9.58 13.67
CA LEU A 45 22.68 -10.96 14.10
C LEU A 45 24.01 -11.53 13.60
N THR A 46 24.49 -11.06 12.44
CA THR A 46 25.82 -11.42 11.93
C THR A 46 26.94 -10.64 12.62
N GLY A 47 26.62 -9.56 13.35
CA GLY A 47 27.60 -8.64 13.93
C GLY A 47 28.15 -7.62 12.93
N LEU A 48 27.52 -7.44 11.77
CA LEU A 48 27.94 -6.42 10.80
C LEU A 48 27.75 -5.00 11.38
N ILE A 49 26.58 -4.72 11.95
CA ILE A 49 26.29 -3.47 12.67
C ILE A 49 25.39 -3.81 13.85
N GLN A 50 25.89 -3.63 15.07
CA GLN A 50 25.10 -3.86 16.28
C GLN A 50 25.57 -2.94 17.41
N PHE A 51 24.63 -2.20 17.99
CA PHE A 51 24.86 -1.50 19.24
C PHE A 51 24.22 -2.31 20.36
N ASP A 52 24.98 -2.92 21.27
CA ASP A 52 24.39 -3.62 22.42
C ASP A 52 24.40 -2.77 23.70
N ALA A 53 23.25 -2.21 24.06
CA ALA A 53 23.07 -1.44 25.30
C ALA A 53 23.05 -2.31 26.57
N TRP A 54 22.95 -3.63 26.45
CA TRP A 54 22.85 -4.55 27.59
C TRP A 54 24.21 -5.05 28.08
N ARG A 55 25.02 -5.67 27.21
CA ARG A 55 26.34 -6.20 27.59
C ARG A 55 27.49 -5.23 27.29
N GLY A 56 27.21 -4.17 26.52
CA GLY A 56 28.26 -3.30 25.97
C GLY A 56 29.10 -3.98 24.88
N ASP A 57 28.68 -5.13 24.34
CA ASP A 57 29.37 -5.84 23.25
C ASP A 57 28.97 -5.23 21.90
N HIS A 58 29.38 -3.99 21.65
CA HIS A 58 29.07 -3.30 20.40
C HIS A 58 29.93 -3.84 19.24
N ARG A 59 29.33 -4.03 18.08
CA ARG A 59 29.98 -4.60 16.89
C ARG A 59 29.83 -3.72 15.67
N LEU A 60 30.91 -3.56 14.93
CA LEU A 60 30.95 -2.92 13.63
C LEU A 60 31.91 -3.68 12.72
N LEU A 61 31.45 -4.07 11.53
CA LEU A 61 32.21 -4.91 10.60
C LEU A 61 32.76 -6.18 11.27
N PHE A 62 31.94 -6.84 12.08
CA PHE A 62 32.26 -8.07 12.82
C PHE A 62 33.25 -7.91 13.98
N GLU A 63 33.84 -6.73 14.17
CA GLU A 63 34.78 -6.43 15.24
C GLU A 63 34.11 -5.71 16.42
N ARG A 64 34.71 -5.86 17.60
CA ARG A 64 34.27 -5.15 18.80
C ARG A 64 34.77 -3.72 18.77
N VAL A 65 33.87 -2.76 18.99
CA VAL A 65 34.19 -1.34 18.94
C VAL A 65 33.65 -0.58 20.14
N GLU A 66 34.19 0.60 20.39
CA GLU A 66 33.65 1.52 21.40
C GLU A 66 32.23 2.01 21.04
N VAL A 67 31.57 2.64 22.01
CA VAL A 67 30.19 3.17 21.87
C VAL A 67 30.04 4.12 20.67
N LYS A 68 30.98 5.06 20.47
CA LYS A 68 30.89 6.09 19.42
C LYS A 68 30.85 5.50 18.01
N PRO A 69 31.82 4.68 17.57
CA PRO A 69 31.77 4.06 16.24
C PRO A 69 30.57 3.11 16.08
N ALA A 70 30.12 2.43 17.14
CA ALA A 70 28.92 1.59 17.07
C ALA A 70 27.65 2.39 16.73
N ILE A 71 27.43 3.52 17.42
CA ILE A 71 26.31 4.42 17.14
C ILE A 71 26.43 4.97 15.71
N GLY A 72 27.64 5.36 15.29
CA GLY A 72 27.91 5.77 13.92
C GLY A 72 27.53 4.70 12.89
N GLY A 73 27.87 3.45 13.15
CA GLY A 73 27.47 2.30 12.33
C GLY A 73 25.94 2.15 12.21
N VAL A 74 25.22 2.21 13.34
CA VAL A 74 23.75 2.16 13.34
C VAL A 74 23.14 3.29 12.52
N LEU A 75 23.65 4.53 12.69
CA LEU A 75 23.21 5.68 11.90
C LEU A 75 23.45 5.49 10.41
N VAL A 76 24.63 5.00 10.01
CA VAL A 76 24.94 4.67 8.61
C VAL A 76 23.99 3.60 8.08
N GLY A 77 23.67 2.57 8.87
CA GLY A 77 22.69 1.55 8.50
C GLY A 77 21.30 2.12 8.26
N ILE A 78 20.82 2.99 9.16
CA ILE A 78 19.52 3.69 9.01
C ILE A 78 19.54 4.56 7.75
N VAL A 79 20.54 5.42 7.59
CA VAL A 79 20.66 6.31 6.42
C VAL A 79 20.70 5.50 5.13
N SER A 80 21.47 4.41 5.09
CA SER A 80 21.57 3.52 3.93
C SER A 80 20.23 2.90 3.57
N LEU A 81 19.47 2.41 4.56
CA LEU A 81 18.12 1.90 4.36
C LEU A 81 17.21 2.97 3.75
N TYR A 82 17.22 4.19 4.29
CA TYR A 82 16.41 5.30 3.78
C TYR A 82 16.79 5.67 2.36
N VAL A 83 18.08 5.71 2.02
CA VAL A 83 18.58 6.00 0.67
C VAL A 83 18.16 4.90 -0.30
N ILE A 84 18.31 3.62 0.06
CA ILE A 84 17.91 2.49 -0.80
C ILE A 84 16.39 2.52 -1.05
N VAL A 85 15.59 2.74 0.00
CA VAL A 85 14.13 2.85 -0.11
C VAL A 85 13.76 4.06 -0.96
N PHE A 86 14.46 5.19 -0.80
CA PHE A 86 14.26 6.38 -1.61
C PHE A 86 14.55 6.09 -3.09
N LEU A 87 15.72 5.56 -3.43
CA LEU A 87 16.09 5.27 -4.82
C LEU A 87 15.14 4.26 -5.46
N THR A 88 14.77 3.21 -4.73
CA THR A 88 13.81 2.20 -5.21
C THR A 88 12.45 2.83 -5.50
N ASN A 89 11.96 3.65 -4.57
CA ASN A 89 10.65 4.26 -4.73
C ASN A 89 10.65 5.42 -5.76
N PHE A 90 11.79 6.09 -5.92
CA PHE A 90 11.96 7.10 -6.96
C PHE A 90 11.92 6.44 -8.35
N ALA A 91 12.50 5.25 -8.54
CA ALA A 91 12.55 4.59 -9.85
C ALA A 91 11.26 3.83 -10.25
N ALA A 92 10.51 3.32 -9.28
CA ALA A 92 9.39 2.40 -9.51
C ALA A 92 8.08 2.84 -8.84
N GLY A 93 7.93 4.15 -8.58
CA GLY A 93 6.88 4.66 -7.70
C GLY A 93 6.99 4.10 -6.28
N ARG A 94 5.99 4.28 -5.40
CA ARG A 94 6.07 3.82 -4.00
C ARG A 94 5.93 2.30 -3.83
N ILE A 95 6.61 1.50 -4.65
CA ILE A 95 6.56 0.03 -4.64
C ILE A 95 7.01 -0.56 -3.31
N PHE A 96 8.00 0.02 -2.62
CA PHE A 96 8.40 -0.46 -1.30
C PHE A 96 7.22 -0.36 -0.32
N CYS A 97 6.41 0.70 -0.39
CA CYS A 97 5.23 0.85 0.47
C CYS A 97 4.18 -0.24 0.24
N GLY A 98 3.98 -0.69 -1.01
CA GLY A 98 3.03 -1.74 -1.35
C GLY A 98 3.50 -3.16 -1.05
N TRP A 99 4.83 -3.39 -1.05
CA TRP A 99 5.42 -4.73 -1.13
C TRP A 99 6.40 -5.06 0.01
N GLY A 100 7.29 -4.14 0.39
CA GLY A 100 8.36 -4.38 1.39
C GLY A 100 8.14 -3.73 2.76
N CYS A 101 7.29 -2.70 2.84
CA CYS A 101 7.05 -1.96 4.08
C CYS A 101 6.30 -2.82 5.12
N PRO A 102 6.85 -3.03 6.33
CA PRO A 102 6.20 -3.83 7.35
C PRO A 102 4.88 -3.21 7.86
N VAL A 103 4.78 -1.89 7.85
CA VAL A 103 3.56 -1.16 8.27
C VAL A 103 2.38 -1.47 7.36
N ALA A 104 2.61 -1.53 6.04
CA ALA A 104 1.58 -1.93 5.09
C ALA A 104 1.10 -3.37 5.35
N GLN A 105 2.00 -4.27 5.74
CA GLN A 105 1.65 -5.64 6.06
C GLN A 105 0.85 -5.75 7.38
N ILE A 106 1.22 -4.98 8.41
CA ILE A 106 0.44 -4.83 9.65
C ILE A 106 -1.00 -4.39 9.34
N ASN A 107 -1.17 -3.42 8.45
CA ASN A 107 -2.49 -2.95 8.02
C ASN A 107 -3.29 -4.05 7.32
N ARG A 108 -2.66 -4.84 6.44
CA ARG A 108 -3.31 -5.99 5.78
C ARG A 108 -3.74 -7.07 6.78
N PHE A 109 -2.94 -7.33 7.81
CA PHE A 109 -3.35 -8.24 8.89
C PHE A 109 -4.56 -7.71 9.66
N GLY A 110 -4.58 -6.41 9.97
CA GLY A 110 -5.73 -5.76 10.59
C GLY A 110 -7.02 -5.88 9.76
N GLU A 111 -6.93 -5.64 8.45
CA GLU A 111 -8.06 -5.82 7.52
C GLU A 111 -8.52 -7.27 7.43
N ARG A 112 -7.59 -8.22 7.37
CA ARG A 112 -7.89 -9.64 7.30
C ARG A 112 -8.55 -10.14 8.58
N ALA A 113 -8.07 -9.69 9.74
CA ALA A 113 -8.66 -10.05 11.03
C ALA A 113 -10.07 -9.48 11.17
N GLN A 114 -10.31 -8.23 10.75
CA GLN A 114 -11.62 -7.58 10.90
C GLN A 114 -12.73 -8.21 10.06
N ARG A 115 -12.41 -8.71 8.86
CA ARG A 115 -13.42 -9.28 7.94
C ARG A 115 -13.68 -10.77 8.19
N GLU A 116 -12.81 -11.46 8.91
CA GLU A 116 -12.89 -12.90 9.09
C GLU A 116 -14.00 -13.25 10.09
N LYS A 117 -14.91 -14.14 9.68
CA LYS A 117 -16.05 -14.55 10.50
C LYS A 117 -15.78 -15.87 11.22
N SER A 118 -14.91 -16.71 10.68
CA SER A 118 -14.56 -18.00 11.28
C SER A 118 -13.51 -17.81 12.37
N ARG A 119 -13.80 -18.28 13.60
CA ARG A 119 -12.85 -18.24 14.73
C ARG A 119 -11.52 -18.91 14.41
N TRP A 120 -11.53 -20.00 13.64
CA TRP A 120 -10.32 -20.75 13.28
C TRP A 120 -9.45 -20.01 12.27
N ARG A 121 -10.07 -19.40 11.25
CA ARG A 121 -9.35 -18.57 10.27
C ARG A 121 -8.86 -17.26 10.88
N MET A 122 -9.62 -16.72 11.84
CA MET A 122 -9.21 -15.56 12.63
C MET A 122 -7.99 -15.92 13.48
N ALA A 123 -8.04 -17.02 14.23
CA ALA A 123 -6.91 -17.52 15.00
C ALA A 123 -5.67 -17.74 14.11
N GLY A 124 -5.83 -18.39 12.95
CA GLY A 124 -4.73 -18.56 11.99
C GLY A 124 -4.16 -17.23 11.50
N THR A 125 -5.02 -16.23 11.23
CA THR A 125 -4.58 -14.89 10.84
C THR A 125 -3.80 -14.20 11.97
N LEU A 126 -4.28 -14.31 13.21
CA LEU A 126 -3.61 -13.74 14.39
C LEU A 126 -2.28 -14.44 14.68
N VAL A 127 -2.19 -15.76 14.52
CA VAL A 127 -0.92 -16.49 14.66
C VAL A 127 0.10 -16.01 13.65
N VAL A 128 -0.27 -15.93 12.36
CA VAL A 128 0.63 -15.44 11.31
C VAL A 128 1.03 -13.98 11.56
N ALA A 129 0.08 -13.13 11.97
CA ALA A 129 0.36 -11.74 12.30
C ALA A 129 1.30 -11.61 13.51
N THR A 130 1.10 -12.42 14.56
CA THR A 130 1.99 -12.45 15.74
C THR A 130 3.38 -12.89 15.36
N VAL A 131 3.54 -13.96 14.57
CA VAL A 131 4.85 -14.45 14.12
C VAL A 131 5.57 -13.38 13.32
N PHE A 132 4.88 -12.74 12.37
CA PHE A 132 5.44 -11.64 11.59
C PHE A 132 5.83 -10.43 12.44
N ASN A 133 4.94 -9.97 13.33
CA ASN A 133 5.20 -8.81 14.17
C ASN A 133 6.32 -9.10 15.18
N ALA A 134 6.36 -10.29 15.77
CA ALA A 134 7.43 -10.71 16.66
C ALA A 134 8.77 -10.75 15.91
N ALA A 135 8.81 -11.32 14.71
CA ALA A 135 10.03 -11.32 13.88
C ALA A 135 10.49 -9.88 13.57
N LEU A 136 9.58 -8.98 13.19
CA LEU A 136 9.89 -7.57 12.95
C LEU A 136 10.45 -6.88 14.20
N ILE A 137 9.76 -7.00 15.33
CA ILE A 137 10.14 -6.34 16.59
C ILE A 137 11.47 -6.88 17.10
N LEU A 138 11.67 -8.20 17.08
CA LEU A 138 12.95 -8.81 17.48
C LEU A 138 14.08 -8.40 16.54
N SER A 139 13.82 -8.30 15.23
CA SER A 139 14.81 -7.81 14.26
C SER A 139 15.20 -6.38 14.56
N MET A 140 14.25 -5.48 14.83
CA MET A 140 14.54 -4.10 15.23
C MET A 140 15.25 -4.02 16.59
N PHE A 141 14.83 -4.82 17.55
CA PHE A 141 15.40 -4.85 18.89
C PHE A 141 16.87 -5.34 18.88
N ALA A 142 17.20 -6.29 18.00
CA ALA A 142 18.55 -6.83 17.83
C ALA A 142 19.60 -5.77 17.44
N TRP A 143 19.18 -4.63 16.83
CA TRP A 143 20.09 -3.51 16.53
C TRP A 143 20.61 -2.79 17.77
N PHE A 144 19.86 -2.86 18.88
CA PHE A 144 20.10 -2.09 20.11
C PHE A 144 20.42 -2.96 21.33
N VAL A 145 20.05 -4.24 21.29
CA VAL A 145 20.21 -5.16 22.43
C VAL A 145 20.49 -6.57 21.92
N ASP A 146 21.43 -7.26 22.56
CA ASP A 146 21.64 -8.69 22.34
C ASP A 146 20.42 -9.51 22.79
N LEU A 147 19.81 -10.25 21.85
CA LEU A 147 18.58 -11.02 22.10
C LEU A 147 18.73 -12.08 23.20
N ARG A 148 19.94 -12.51 23.55
CA ARG A 148 20.18 -13.42 24.68
C ARG A 148 19.64 -12.85 26.00
N VAL A 149 19.46 -11.53 26.12
CA VAL A 149 18.83 -10.87 27.29
C VAL A 149 17.47 -11.47 27.66
N LEU A 150 16.72 -11.96 26.66
CA LEU A 150 15.38 -12.52 26.84
C LEU A 150 15.39 -13.88 27.58
N TRP A 151 16.56 -14.49 27.80
CA TRP A 151 16.72 -15.80 28.45
C TRP A 151 17.61 -15.77 29.71
N VAL A 152 18.11 -14.61 30.15
CA VAL A 152 19.05 -14.52 31.30
C VAL A 152 18.34 -14.66 32.66
N GLY A 153 17.01 -14.44 32.72
CA GLY A 153 16.23 -14.57 33.95
C GLY A 153 16.45 -13.43 34.97
N THR A 154 16.87 -12.25 34.51
CA THR A 154 17.13 -11.08 35.37
C THR A 154 16.03 -10.02 35.23
N SER A 155 16.09 -8.93 35.99
CA SER A 155 15.19 -7.78 35.79
C SER A 155 15.24 -7.23 34.37
N ALA A 156 16.41 -7.27 33.71
CA ALA A 156 16.54 -6.88 32.31
C ALA A 156 15.80 -7.81 31.34
N THR A 157 15.67 -9.10 31.68
CA THR A 157 14.83 -10.03 30.93
C THR A 157 13.37 -9.59 30.96
N LEU A 158 12.86 -9.19 32.13
CA LEU A 158 11.50 -8.65 32.25
C LEU A 158 11.35 -7.36 31.43
N THR A 159 12.28 -6.42 31.53
CA THR A 159 12.27 -5.17 30.75
C THR A 159 12.28 -5.45 29.24
N ALA A 160 13.14 -6.35 28.77
CA ALA A 160 13.21 -6.72 27.36
C ALA A 160 11.89 -7.34 26.87
N TRP A 161 11.30 -8.27 27.62
CA TRP A 161 9.99 -8.83 27.28
C TRP A 161 8.87 -7.79 27.34
N SER A 162 8.91 -6.82 28.26
CA SER A 162 7.96 -5.70 28.30
C SER A 162 8.05 -4.82 27.05
N ILE A 163 9.26 -4.55 26.54
CA ILE A 163 9.45 -3.80 25.28
C ILE A 163 8.90 -4.59 24.09
N VAL A 164 9.20 -5.89 24.01
CA VAL A 164 8.67 -6.75 22.93
C VAL A 164 7.15 -6.81 22.97
N LEU A 165 6.56 -6.97 24.16
CA LEU A 165 5.11 -6.97 24.35
C LEU A 165 4.49 -5.61 23.99
N ALA A 166 5.10 -4.50 24.42
CA ALA A 166 4.65 -3.16 24.06
C ALA A 166 4.66 -2.97 22.54
N GLY A 167 5.73 -3.39 21.86
CA GLY A 167 5.81 -3.37 20.40
C GLY A 167 4.71 -4.19 19.73
N LEU A 168 4.42 -5.39 20.25
CA LEU A 168 3.35 -6.25 19.72
C LEU A 168 1.97 -5.60 19.88
N VAL A 169 1.68 -5.07 21.07
CA VAL A 169 0.45 -4.35 21.37
C VAL A 169 0.31 -3.13 20.46
N SER A 170 1.39 -2.36 20.27
CA SER A 170 1.41 -1.20 19.36
C SER A 170 1.17 -1.61 17.90
N ALA A 171 1.77 -2.70 17.41
CA ALA A 171 1.56 -3.18 16.04
C ALA A 171 0.11 -3.62 15.81
N TYR A 172 -0.47 -4.37 16.75
CA TYR A 172 -1.89 -4.72 16.70
C TYR A 172 -2.80 -3.50 16.77
N GLY A 173 -2.46 -2.55 17.65
CA GLY A 173 -3.19 -1.31 17.77
C GLY A 173 -3.16 -0.46 16.50
N HIS A 174 -1.99 -0.36 15.87
CA HIS A 174 -1.82 0.31 14.60
C HIS A 174 -2.74 -0.29 13.52
N GLY A 175 -2.67 -1.62 13.32
CA GLY A 175 -3.51 -2.31 12.33
C GLY A 175 -5.02 -2.27 12.67
N ARG A 176 -5.39 -2.07 13.94
CA ARG A 176 -6.78 -2.03 14.38
C ARG A 176 -7.41 -0.64 14.33
N TRP A 177 -6.67 0.41 14.68
CA TRP A 177 -7.20 1.77 14.86
C TRP A 177 -6.74 2.73 13.75
N TRP A 178 -5.43 2.81 13.47
CA TRP A 178 -4.90 3.73 12.46
C TRP A 178 -5.05 3.20 11.04
N ARG A 179 -4.78 1.91 10.82
CA ARG A 179 -4.88 1.25 9.51
C ARG A 179 -4.11 2.03 8.44
N TRP A 180 -4.61 2.03 7.20
CA TRP A 180 -4.10 2.85 6.11
C TRP A 180 -4.25 4.36 6.34
N GLY A 181 -4.96 4.81 7.38
CA GLY A 181 -5.00 6.21 7.80
C GLY A 181 -3.60 6.76 8.05
N PHE A 182 -2.73 5.99 8.73
CA PHE A 182 -1.33 6.38 8.93
C PHE A 182 -0.58 6.57 7.62
N CYS A 183 -0.72 5.63 6.67
CA CYS A 183 -0.07 5.72 5.36
C CYS A 183 -0.55 6.95 4.56
N LYS A 184 -1.80 7.37 4.77
CA LYS A 184 -2.39 8.56 4.13
C LYS A 184 -1.96 9.88 4.76
N SER A 185 -1.86 9.95 6.10
CA SER A 185 -1.73 11.24 6.79
C SER A 185 -0.44 11.44 7.59
N ALA A 186 0.20 10.39 8.08
CA ALA A 186 1.27 10.52 9.09
C ALA A 186 2.58 9.83 8.71
N CYS A 187 2.60 9.02 7.65
CA CYS A 187 3.81 8.34 7.22
C CYS A 187 4.81 9.35 6.61
N PRO A 188 6.04 9.48 7.16
CA PRO A 188 7.04 10.42 6.64
C PRO A 188 7.40 10.12 5.17
N ILE A 189 7.43 8.83 4.81
CA ILE A 189 7.67 8.41 3.42
C ILE A 189 6.54 8.89 2.50
N GLY A 190 5.30 8.84 2.99
CA GLY A 190 4.15 9.31 2.24
C GLY A 190 4.15 10.83 2.04
N LEU A 191 4.69 11.57 3.00
CA LEU A 191 4.78 13.03 2.97
C LEU A 191 5.76 13.51 1.89
N TYR A 192 7.02 13.05 1.89
CA TYR A 192 8.00 13.60 0.95
C TYR A 192 7.67 13.27 -0.52
N TYR A 193 7.09 12.10 -0.78
CA TYR A 193 6.64 11.73 -2.13
C TYR A 193 5.35 12.43 -2.55
N SER A 194 4.71 13.23 -1.71
CA SER A 194 3.67 14.16 -2.19
C SER A 194 4.29 15.36 -2.89
N ILE A 195 5.56 15.66 -2.60
CA ILE A 195 6.30 16.80 -3.13
C ILE A 195 7.19 16.35 -4.29
N VAL A 196 7.82 15.18 -4.16
CA VAL A 196 8.69 14.59 -5.20
C VAL A 196 7.89 13.65 -6.08
N SER A 197 7.82 13.93 -7.38
CA SER A 197 7.27 13.01 -8.38
C SER A 197 8.32 11.94 -8.75
N PRO A 198 8.08 10.65 -8.44
CA PRO A 198 8.96 9.56 -8.85
C PRO A 198 9.13 9.45 -10.37
N ALA A 199 10.25 8.90 -10.83
CA ALA A 199 10.34 8.32 -12.16
C ALA A 199 9.35 7.15 -12.28
N HIS A 200 8.41 7.24 -13.22
CA HIS A 200 7.27 6.33 -13.33
C HIS A 200 7.47 5.23 -14.39
N TRP A 201 8.63 4.56 -14.36
CA TRP A 201 8.92 3.47 -15.30
C TRP A 201 8.21 2.16 -14.97
N TYR A 202 7.77 2.00 -13.72
CA TYR A 202 7.03 0.85 -13.23
C TYR A 202 5.91 1.31 -12.30
N GLY A 203 4.73 0.68 -12.39
CA GLY A 203 3.62 0.97 -11.49
C GLY A 203 2.26 0.51 -12.02
N VAL A 204 1.21 0.83 -11.27
CA VAL A 204 -0.19 0.67 -11.66
C VAL A 204 -0.46 1.63 -12.81
N HIS A 205 -1.05 1.14 -13.89
CA HIS A 205 -1.45 1.94 -15.03
C HIS A 205 -2.73 1.38 -15.64
N PHE A 206 -3.57 2.27 -16.16
CA PHE A 206 -4.81 1.94 -16.82
C PHE A 206 -4.59 2.03 -18.33
N ARG A 207 -4.78 0.92 -19.03
CA ARG A 207 -4.68 0.80 -20.49
C ARG A 207 -6.09 0.57 -21.04
N ASN A 208 -6.35 1.07 -22.25
CA ASN A 208 -7.55 0.76 -23.03
C ASN A 208 -8.85 1.03 -22.26
N GLU A 209 -8.89 2.16 -21.53
CA GLU A 209 -10.04 2.57 -20.70
C GLU A 209 -11.37 2.49 -21.45
N SER A 210 -11.38 2.98 -22.69
CA SER A 210 -12.56 3.05 -23.56
C SER A 210 -13.00 1.70 -24.14
N GLU A 211 -12.13 0.69 -24.16
CA GLU A 211 -12.39 -0.55 -24.93
C GLU A 211 -12.82 -1.72 -24.05
N SER A 212 -12.35 -1.80 -22.79
CA SER A 212 -12.59 -3.00 -21.96
C SER A 212 -13.11 -2.75 -20.54
N CYS A 213 -13.15 -1.50 -20.07
CA CYS A 213 -13.66 -1.21 -18.73
C CYS A 213 -15.19 -1.41 -18.65
N ILE A 214 -15.65 -2.28 -17.74
CA ILE A 214 -17.09 -2.51 -17.48
C ILE A 214 -17.69 -1.57 -16.40
N GLU A 215 -17.00 -0.47 -16.08
CA GLU A 215 -17.45 0.59 -15.16
C GLU A 215 -17.94 0.16 -13.76
N CYS A 216 -17.50 -0.99 -13.26
CA CYS A 216 -17.98 -1.54 -11.98
C CYS A 216 -17.48 -0.80 -10.71
N ASN A 217 -16.50 0.09 -10.84
CA ASN A 217 -15.86 0.85 -9.75
C ASN A 217 -15.23 -0.01 -8.63
N ALA A 218 -14.93 -1.29 -8.90
CA ALA A 218 -14.33 -2.18 -7.90
C ALA A 218 -12.89 -1.76 -7.54
N CYS A 219 -12.11 -1.31 -8.53
CA CYS A 219 -10.73 -0.85 -8.35
C CYS A 219 -10.62 0.35 -7.39
N ASP A 220 -11.50 1.35 -7.53
CA ASP A 220 -11.57 2.53 -6.65
C ASP A 220 -11.90 2.17 -5.20
N ARG A 221 -12.88 1.28 -5.04
CA ARG A 221 -13.39 0.85 -3.73
C ARG A 221 -12.42 -0.09 -3.00
N VAL A 222 -11.47 -0.69 -3.72
CA VAL A 222 -10.42 -1.55 -3.16
C VAL A 222 -9.06 -0.87 -3.07
N CYS A 223 -8.97 0.44 -3.29
CA CYS A 223 -7.72 1.16 -3.05
C CYS A 223 -7.53 1.38 -1.53
N PRO A 224 -6.39 0.98 -0.93
CA PRO A 224 -6.16 1.15 0.52
C PRO A 224 -5.98 2.61 0.94
N VAL A 225 -5.53 3.43 -0.01
CA VAL A 225 -5.23 4.85 0.19
C VAL A 225 -6.26 5.75 -0.51
N ASP A 226 -7.44 5.21 -0.82
CA ASP A 226 -8.59 5.99 -1.33
C ASP A 226 -8.33 6.77 -2.63
N LEU A 227 -7.49 6.23 -3.52
CA LEU A 227 -7.28 6.77 -4.88
C LEU A 227 -8.22 6.12 -5.89
N ALA A 228 -8.53 6.85 -6.98
CA ALA A 228 -9.19 6.28 -8.16
C ALA A 228 -8.10 5.85 -9.16
N PRO A 229 -7.86 4.54 -9.39
CA PRO A 229 -6.79 4.10 -10.28
C PRO A 229 -6.96 4.53 -11.75
N ARG A 230 -8.17 4.92 -12.17
CA ARG A 230 -8.45 5.51 -13.49
C ARG A 230 -7.86 6.91 -13.63
N ASP A 231 -8.04 7.72 -12.59
CA ASP A 231 -7.69 9.13 -12.58
C ASP A 231 -6.39 9.39 -11.80
N LEU A 232 -5.40 8.49 -11.86
CA LEU A 232 -4.15 8.65 -11.11
C LEU A 232 -3.37 9.91 -11.51
N MET A 233 -3.59 10.45 -12.70
CA MET A 233 -2.93 11.68 -13.14
C MET A 233 -3.66 12.94 -12.70
N ALA A 234 -4.91 12.83 -12.24
CA ALA A 234 -5.63 13.96 -11.70
C ALA A 234 -5.05 14.37 -10.33
N PRO A 235 -5.04 15.66 -10.01
CA PRO A 235 -4.68 16.14 -8.68
C PRO A 235 -5.66 15.58 -7.64
N VAL A 236 -5.13 15.28 -6.46
CA VAL A 236 -5.93 14.70 -5.37
C VAL A 236 -6.06 15.71 -4.23
N GLU A 237 -7.26 16.28 -4.10
CA GLU A 237 -7.56 17.19 -3.00
C GLU A 237 -7.62 16.47 -1.65
N GLY A 238 -6.95 17.04 -0.64
CA GLY A 238 -7.22 16.74 0.77
C GLY A 238 -6.76 15.39 1.31
N GLN A 239 -5.86 14.66 0.62
CA GLN A 239 -5.31 13.40 1.13
C GLN A 239 -4.08 13.62 2.03
N GLY A 240 -4.34 13.98 3.29
CA GLY A 240 -3.34 13.99 4.36
C GLY A 240 -2.45 15.24 4.39
N LEU A 241 -1.19 15.08 4.80
CA LEU A 241 -0.20 16.17 4.91
C LEU A 241 0.48 16.50 3.56
N GLY A 242 0.01 15.93 2.44
CA GLY A 242 0.64 16.11 1.14
C GLY A 242 0.26 17.42 0.43
N ALA A 243 1.06 17.81 -0.56
CA ALA A 243 0.76 18.97 -1.41
C ALA A 243 -0.60 18.79 -2.11
N SER A 244 -1.47 19.80 -2.05
CA SER A 244 -2.86 19.76 -2.56
C SER A 244 -2.97 19.49 -4.06
N ASP A 245 -1.91 19.77 -4.81
CA ASP A 245 -1.92 19.76 -6.28
C ASP A 245 -1.15 18.55 -6.85
N ALA A 246 -0.67 17.65 -5.99
CA ALA A 246 0.06 16.48 -6.43
C ALA A 246 -0.88 15.47 -7.12
N PRO A 247 -0.45 14.85 -8.24
CA PRO A 247 -1.25 13.85 -8.92
C PRO A 247 -1.45 12.63 -8.02
N GLY A 248 -2.61 11.96 -8.13
CA GLY A 248 -2.93 10.77 -7.33
C GLY A 248 -1.90 9.65 -7.46
N ARG A 249 -1.17 9.58 -8.56
CA ARG A 249 -0.04 8.70 -8.80
C ARG A 249 1.05 8.87 -7.76
N ASN A 250 1.34 10.10 -7.34
CA ASN A 250 2.31 10.35 -6.29
C ASN A 250 1.89 9.70 -4.97
N HIS A 251 0.59 9.55 -4.72
CA HIS A 251 0.04 8.92 -3.52
C HIS A 251 -0.14 7.39 -3.66
N CYS A 252 -0.05 6.85 -4.88
CA CYS A 252 -0.21 5.43 -5.14
C CYS A 252 0.92 4.64 -4.46
N ILE A 253 0.56 3.66 -3.63
CA ILE A 253 1.53 2.76 -2.98
C ILE A 253 1.88 1.54 -3.85
N GLU A 254 1.48 1.55 -5.13
CA GLU A 254 1.78 0.52 -6.12
C GLU A 254 1.50 -0.92 -5.66
N CYS A 255 0.46 -1.08 -4.85
CA CYS A 255 0.21 -2.36 -4.19
C CYS A 255 -0.49 -3.39 -5.09
N GLY A 256 -1.17 -2.96 -6.15
CA GLY A 256 -1.88 -3.85 -7.08
C GLY A 256 -3.20 -4.45 -6.57
N ASP A 257 -3.76 -3.99 -5.44
CA ASP A 257 -5.08 -4.46 -4.99
C ASP A 257 -6.18 -4.12 -6.01
N CYS A 258 -6.07 -2.95 -6.65
CA CYS A 258 -6.93 -2.52 -7.76
C CYS A 258 -6.84 -3.43 -8.99
N VAL A 259 -5.63 -3.90 -9.35
CA VAL A 259 -5.41 -4.81 -10.49
C VAL A 259 -6.08 -6.14 -10.21
N ARG A 260 -5.88 -6.71 -9.01
CA ARG A 260 -6.57 -7.94 -8.61
C ARG A 260 -8.10 -7.81 -8.68
N ALA A 261 -8.64 -6.68 -8.21
CA ALA A 261 -10.09 -6.45 -8.28
C ALA A 261 -10.57 -6.35 -9.73
N CYS A 262 -9.80 -5.68 -10.59
CA CYS A 262 -10.11 -5.57 -12.01
C CYS A 262 -10.12 -6.95 -12.68
N GLU A 263 -9.06 -7.76 -12.49
CA GLU A 263 -8.99 -9.14 -13.00
C GLU A 263 -10.18 -9.99 -12.54
N TRP A 264 -10.56 -9.90 -11.27
CA TRP A 264 -11.69 -10.65 -10.73
C TRP A 264 -13.01 -10.25 -11.40
N MET A 265 -13.26 -8.95 -11.56
CA MET A 265 -14.49 -8.43 -12.15
C MET A 265 -14.58 -8.75 -13.65
N MET A 266 -13.48 -8.59 -14.38
CA MET A 266 -13.40 -8.89 -15.82
C MET A 266 -13.64 -10.37 -16.07
N ASN A 267 -12.99 -11.25 -15.30
CA ASN A 267 -13.21 -12.69 -15.39
C ASN A 267 -14.67 -13.07 -15.07
N ALA A 268 -15.29 -12.44 -14.07
CA ALA A 268 -16.69 -12.68 -13.74
C ALA A 268 -17.66 -12.20 -14.84
N ALA A 269 -17.28 -11.18 -15.61
CA ALA A 269 -18.06 -10.63 -16.72
C ALA A 269 -17.77 -11.34 -18.07
N GLY A 270 -16.75 -12.19 -18.14
CA GLY A 270 -16.28 -12.77 -19.41
C GLY A 270 -15.70 -11.73 -20.36
N ALA A 271 -15.15 -10.63 -19.83
CA ALA A 271 -14.61 -9.52 -20.60
C ALA A 271 -13.08 -9.55 -20.60
N GLU A 272 -12.47 -9.28 -21.76
CA GLU A 272 -11.02 -9.16 -21.94
C GLU A 272 -10.71 -8.05 -22.97
N PRO A 273 -9.53 -7.42 -22.93
CA PRO A 273 -8.44 -7.58 -21.97
C PRO A 273 -8.68 -6.83 -20.65
N VAL A 274 -8.01 -7.23 -19.56
CA VAL A 274 -8.08 -6.52 -18.27
C VAL A 274 -7.44 -5.12 -18.41
N PRO A 275 -8.16 -4.02 -18.14
CA PRO A 275 -7.64 -2.67 -18.42
C PRO A 275 -6.57 -2.19 -17.44
N LEU A 276 -6.58 -2.65 -16.18
CA LEU A 276 -5.63 -2.20 -15.17
C LEU A 276 -4.48 -3.19 -15.00
N HIS A 277 -3.24 -2.71 -15.10
CA HIS A 277 -2.03 -3.52 -14.94
C HIS A 277 -1.07 -2.93 -13.92
N LEU A 278 -0.24 -3.78 -13.31
CA LEU A 278 0.94 -3.38 -12.53
C LEU A 278 2.17 -3.93 -13.23
N GLY A 279 3.04 -3.05 -13.72
CA GLY A 279 4.18 -3.46 -14.52
C GLY A 279 4.98 -2.30 -15.07
N TYR A 280 5.94 -2.61 -15.94
CA TYR A 280 6.69 -1.60 -16.69
C TYR A 280 5.79 -0.84 -17.65
N PHE A 281 6.08 0.44 -17.78
CA PHE A 281 5.32 1.36 -18.59
C PHE A 281 6.21 2.04 -19.64
N ARG A 282 5.75 2.04 -20.90
CA ARG A 282 6.30 2.80 -22.03
C ARG A 282 5.13 3.49 -22.72
N GLY A 283 5.00 4.82 -22.58
CA GLY A 283 3.93 5.62 -23.24
C GLY A 283 3.45 6.83 -22.40
N PRO A 284 2.38 7.53 -22.81
CA PRO A 284 1.64 8.50 -21.98
C PRO A 284 0.50 7.81 -21.19
N GLN A 285 0.30 8.19 -19.92
CA GLN A 285 -0.63 7.50 -19.00
C GLN A 285 -2.09 7.94 -19.13
N CYS A 286 -2.35 9.02 -19.86
CA CYS A 286 -3.68 9.39 -20.33
C CYS A 286 -3.76 9.10 -21.82
N VAL A 287 -4.78 8.37 -22.24
CA VAL A 287 -5.37 8.61 -23.54
C VAL A 287 -6.17 9.90 -23.35
N VAL A 288 -5.74 11.00 -23.98
CA VAL A 288 -6.58 12.19 -24.07
C VAL A 288 -7.88 11.71 -24.74
N PRO A 289 -9.07 11.91 -24.15
CA PRO A 289 -10.31 11.61 -24.85
C PRO A 289 -10.23 12.28 -26.21
N GLU A 290 -10.36 11.52 -27.31
CA GLU A 290 -10.51 12.18 -28.60
C GLU A 290 -11.66 13.18 -28.45
N PRO A 291 -11.47 14.46 -28.86
CA PRO A 291 -12.53 15.42 -28.78
C PRO A 291 -13.71 14.80 -29.55
N SER A 292 -14.79 14.52 -28.83
CA SER A 292 -16.04 14.06 -29.41
C SER A 292 -16.35 14.99 -30.58
N THR A 293 -16.26 14.49 -31.80
CA THR A 293 -16.82 15.19 -32.95
C THR A 293 -18.26 15.53 -32.57
N PRO A 294 -18.66 16.81 -32.58
CA PRO A 294 -20.02 17.16 -32.25
C PRO A 294 -20.93 16.34 -33.14
N GLU A 295 -21.79 15.50 -32.54
CA GLU A 295 -22.91 14.95 -33.28
C GLU A 295 -23.63 16.14 -33.93
N PRO A 296 -23.95 16.08 -35.23
CA PRO A 296 -24.74 17.13 -35.85
C PRO A 296 -26.03 17.23 -35.05
N VAL A 297 -26.25 18.40 -34.46
CA VAL A 297 -27.47 18.75 -33.74
C VAL A 297 -28.62 18.46 -34.70
N GLY A 298 -29.34 17.36 -34.44
CA GLY A 298 -30.55 17.04 -35.16
C GLY A 298 -31.54 18.19 -34.96
N ASP A 299 -32.07 18.71 -36.06
CA ASP A 299 -33.05 19.79 -36.07
C ASP A 299 -34.13 19.52 -35.02
N GLN A 300 -34.16 20.37 -33.99
CA GLN A 300 -35.24 20.39 -33.03
C GLN A 300 -36.52 20.74 -33.76
N VAL A 301 -37.44 19.78 -33.86
CA VAL A 301 -38.83 20.05 -34.24
C VAL A 301 -39.46 20.86 -33.11
N ASP A 302 -39.64 22.15 -33.38
CA ASP A 302 -40.29 23.12 -32.50
C ASP A 302 -41.78 22.75 -32.31
N PRO A 303 -42.26 22.47 -31.08
CA PRO A 303 -43.65 22.07 -30.84
C PRO A 303 -44.65 23.24 -30.84
N ALA A 304 -44.25 24.45 -31.23
CA ALA A 304 -45.07 25.64 -31.16
C ALA A 304 -45.67 26.09 -32.52
N ASN A 305 -46.33 25.19 -33.26
CA ASN A 305 -47.25 25.64 -34.33
C ASN A 305 -48.33 24.61 -34.69
N THR A 306 -49.29 24.38 -33.79
CA THR A 306 -50.57 23.74 -34.13
C THR A 306 -51.65 24.79 -34.32
N ARG A 307 -51.60 25.52 -35.44
CA ARG A 307 -52.80 26.16 -36.00
C ARG A 307 -53.43 25.22 -37.01
N SER A 308 -54.55 24.62 -36.60
CA SER A 308 -55.45 23.84 -37.43
C SER A 308 -55.98 24.67 -38.61
N PRO A 309 -55.92 24.18 -39.86
CA PRO A 309 -56.81 24.62 -40.92
C PRO A 309 -57.89 23.57 -41.19
N ALA A 310 -59.09 24.11 -41.41
CA ALA A 310 -60.35 23.46 -41.70
C ALA A 310 -60.30 22.36 -42.79
N ARG A 311 -61.19 21.37 -42.63
CA ARG A 311 -61.61 20.44 -43.69
C ARG A 311 -62.05 21.18 -44.95
N PRO A 312 -61.81 20.58 -46.13
CA PRO A 312 -62.77 20.61 -47.22
C PRO A 312 -63.39 19.22 -47.44
N ARG A 313 -64.73 19.17 -47.52
CA ARG A 313 -65.47 18.18 -48.33
C ARG A 313 -65.37 18.61 -49.80
N PRO A 314 -65.48 17.74 -50.82
CA PRO A 314 -66.55 16.75 -51.04
C PRO A 314 -66.18 15.31 -50.66
#